data_AF-A0AAV0GND9-F1
#
_entry.id   AF-A0AAV0GND9-F1
#
_cell.length_a   1.000
_cell.length_b   1.000
_cell.length_c   1.000
_cell.angle_alpha   90.00
_cell.angle_beta   90.00
_cell.angle_gamma   90.00
#
_symmetry.space_group_name_H-M   'P 1'
#
loop_
_entity.id
_entity.type
_entity.pdbx_description
1 polymer ?
#
loop_
_entity_poly.entity_id
_entity_poly.type
_entity_poly.pdbx_seq_one_letter_code
_entity_poly.pdbx_strand_id
1 'polypeptide(L)'
;MDAETLVETKRSRACSNCDETDDWVSDLPNPILHHILSFLDTKYTVQTCLLSRRWRCLWKDVPVLKFSGFSFHHDEDSGFVNHVTKFLALRFDSAAVSSVDIDFGFGMRDKNTAFQLIDSVLKHAGAASRGSNNLHHLSIARFGTDDSYDVVGRIIAYGHHESLETLKLAGSEIKVGSLDRFRLLTSLELSDCCFCSTEEESSSLELDPFSNLPRLSYLKVIDCRTSSKNWSFVVSSGTQLLDLEVRVARDHMKDFDLVDRGFCAET
;
A
#
# COMPACT_ATOMS: atom_id res chain seq x y z
N MET A 1 -21.76 0.45 62.42
CA MET A 1 -22.87 1.00 61.63
C MET A 1 -22.38 2.32 61.11
N ASP A 2 -21.95 2.27 59.85
CA ASP A 2 -21.16 3.29 59.17
C ASP A 2 -22.04 4.43 58.65
N ALA A 3 -21.47 5.63 58.64
CA ALA A 3 -22.11 6.86 58.17
C ALA A 3 -21.95 7.03 56.65
N GLU A 4 -23.00 7.57 56.04
CA GLU A 4 -23.21 7.83 54.62
C GLU A 4 -22.33 8.96 54.03
N THR A 5 -21.87 8.71 52.79
CA THR A 5 -21.73 9.56 51.59
C THR A 5 -21.41 11.07 51.66
N LEU A 6 -20.40 11.50 50.86
CA LEU A 6 -20.47 12.67 49.95
C LEU A 6 -19.28 12.69 48.96
N VAL A 7 -19.56 13.21 47.77
CA VAL A 7 -18.86 13.06 46.48
C VAL A 7 -18.23 14.40 46.04
N GLU A 8 -17.02 14.35 45.47
CA GLU A 8 -16.32 15.33 44.57
C GLU A 8 -16.08 16.78 45.10
N THR A 9 -15.14 17.62 44.63
CA THR A 9 -14.43 17.75 43.34
C THR A 9 -13.19 18.68 43.47
N LYS A 10 -12.32 18.63 42.45
CA LYS A 10 -11.49 19.71 41.85
C LYS A 10 -10.29 20.29 42.62
N ARG A 11 -9.08 19.89 42.20
CA ARG A 11 -7.86 20.71 42.29
C ARG A 11 -7.72 21.56 41.01
N SER A 12 -8.03 22.86 41.09
CA SER A 12 -7.60 23.83 40.09
C SER A 12 -6.16 24.27 40.39
N ARG A 13 -5.24 24.08 39.44
CA ARG A 13 -4.02 24.88 39.37
C ARG A 13 -4.22 25.87 38.23
N ALA A 14 -4.54 27.11 38.58
CA ALA A 14 -4.42 28.23 37.64
C ALA A 14 -2.93 28.60 37.58
N CYS A 15 -2.35 28.52 36.38
CA CYS A 15 -1.13 29.24 36.06
C CYS A 15 -1.54 30.35 35.08
N SER A 16 -1.37 31.59 35.53
CA SER A 16 -1.63 32.81 34.78
C SER A 16 -0.51 33.09 33.78
N ASN A 17 -0.90 33.29 32.52
CA ASN A 17 -0.15 33.82 31.37
C ASN A 17 1.20 33.18 31.01
N CYS A 18 1.14 32.31 30.01
CA CYS A 18 2.16 32.19 28.97
C CYS A 18 1.42 32.05 27.62
N ASP A 19 1.60 33.05 26.76
CA ASP A 19 1.14 33.17 25.37
C ASP A 19 -0.08 32.32 24.97
N GLU A 20 -1.25 32.96 24.88
CA GLU A 20 -2.26 32.54 23.90
C GLU A 20 -1.65 32.77 22.50
N THR A 21 -0.72 31.91 22.10
CA THR A 21 -0.60 31.61 20.68
C THR A 21 -1.94 30.99 20.35
N ASP A 22 -2.85 31.77 19.76
CA ASP A 22 -4.04 31.24 19.11
C ASP A 22 -3.59 30.00 18.34
N ASP A 23 -4.03 28.82 18.78
CA ASP A 23 -3.72 27.56 18.12
C ASP A 23 -4.57 27.50 16.85
N TRP A 24 -4.22 28.35 15.89
CA TRP A 24 -4.88 28.54 14.60
C TRP A 24 -4.97 27.24 13.82
N VAL A 25 -4.05 26.32 14.10
CA VAL A 25 -4.00 24.96 13.59
C VAL A 25 -5.13 24.10 14.17
N SER A 26 -5.52 24.32 15.42
CA SER A 26 -6.74 23.75 16.01
C SER A 26 -8.04 24.38 15.48
N ASP A 27 -8.02 25.58 14.92
CA ASP A 27 -9.24 26.18 14.35
C ASP A 27 -9.57 25.67 12.94
N LEU A 28 -8.64 24.95 12.31
CA LEU A 28 -8.85 24.39 10.98
C LEU A 28 -9.99 23.34 10.97
N PRO A 29 -10.86 23.36 9.94
CA PRO A 29 -11.86 22.31 9.70
C PRO A 29 -11.24 20.92 9.58
N ASN A 30 -11.95 19.90 10.10
CA ASN A 30 -11.49 18.50 10.05
C ASN A 30 -11.03 18.03 8.66
N PRO A 31 -11.69 18.38 7.52
CA PRO A 31 -11.21 17.96 6.21
C PRO A 31 -9.79 18.45 5.89
N ILE A 32 -9.44 19.66 6.31
CA ILE A 32 -8.08 20.21 6.12
C ILE A 32 -7.10 19.46 7.01
N LEU A 33 -7.50 19.15 8.25
CA LEU A 33 -6.66 18.39 9.17
C LEU A 33 -6.39 16.97 8.65
N HIS A 34 -7.40 16.27 8.15
CA HIS A 34 -7.23 14.97 7.51
C HIS A 34 -6.33 15.06 6.29
N HIS A 35 -6.45 16.12 5.49
CA HIS A 35 -5.58 16.34 4.35
C HIS A 35 -4.12 16.53 4.78
N ILE A 36 -3.84 17.36 5.79
CA ILE A 36 -2.49 17.53 6.34
C ILE A 36 -1.94 16.18 6.85
N LEU A 37 -2.73 15.45 7.63
CA LEU A 37 -2.35 14.14 8.19
C LEU A 37 -2.12 13.08 7.10
N SER A 38 -2.77 13.18 5.95
CA SER A 38 -2.60 12.24 4.83
C SER A 38 -1.22 12.29 4.17
N PHE A 39 -0.46 13.37 4.40
CA PHE A 39 0.92 13.49 3.93
C PHE A 39 1.92 12.77 4.83
N LEU A 40 1.54 12.47 6.07
CA LEU A 40 2.43 11.92 7.08
C LEU A 40 2.41 10.39 7.09
N ASP A 41 3.56 9.79 7.43
CA ASP A 41 3.60 8.42 7.90
C ASP A 41 2.76 8.27 9.18
N THR A 42 2.07 7.15 9.34
CA THR A 42 1.16 6.90 10.46
C THR A 42 1.80 7.09 11.83
N LYS A 43 3.10 6.84 11.99
CA LYS A 43 3.82 7.14 13.24
C LYS A 43 3.79 8.63 13.54
N TYR A 44 4.12 9.46 12.56
CA TYR A 44 4.07 10.90 12.70
C TYR A 44 2.63 11.40 12.78
N THR A 45 1.68 10.81 12.05
CA THR A 45 0.25 11.12 12.15
C THR A 45 -0.25 11.01 13.59
N VAL A 46 0.06 9.90 14.28
CA VAL A 46 -0.31 9.71 15.68
C VAL A 46 0.39 10.72 16.58
N GLN A 47 1.69 10.96 16.38
CA GLN A 47 2.47 11.92 17.18
C GLN A 47 1.95 13.36 17.03
N THR A 48 1.68 13.80 15.80
CA THR A 48 1.11 15.11 15.49
C THR A 48 -0.26 15.26 16.14
N CYS A 49 -1.06 14.20 16.19
CA CYS A 49 -2.35 14.23 16.86
C CYS A 49 -2.28 14.41 18.38
N LEU A 50 -1.10 14.24 19.00
CA LEU A 50 -0.92 14.49 20.44
C LEU A 50 -0.69 15.98 20.76
N LEU A 51 -0.39 16.81 19.76
CA LEU A 51 -0.06 18.23 19.95
C LEU A 51 -1.27 19.07 20.39
N SER A 52 -2.50 18.64 20.06
CA SER A 52 -3.73 19.32 20.46
C SER A 52 -4.82 18.33 20.86
N ARG A 53 -5.66 18.74 21.82
CA ARG A 53 -6.84 17.96 22.24
C ARG A 53 -7.82 17.70 21.10
N ARG A 54 -7.92 18.62 20.14
CA ARG A 54 -8.81 18.49 18.97
C ARG A 54 -8.31 17.39 18.02
N TRP A 55 -6.99 17.25 17.88
CA TRP A 55 -6.40 16.35 16.91
C TRP A 55 -6.32 14.90 17.40
N ARG A 56 -6.42 14.68 18.72
CA ARG A 56 -6.19 13.39 19.39
C ARG A 56 -6.87 12.18 18.76
N CYS A 57 -8.04 12.36 18.16
CA CYS A 57 -8.81 11.27 17.55
C CYS A 57 -8.83 11.32 16.01
N LEU A 58 -8.28 12.35 15.37
CA LEU A 58 -8.38 12.52 13.91
C LEU A 58 -7.64 11.43 13.16
N TRP A 59 -6.49 10.98 13.65
CA TRP A 59 -5.72 9.89 13.03
C TRP A 59 -6.53 8.59 12.86
N LYS A 60 -7.54 8.36 13.70
CA LYS A 60 -8.40 7.16 13.66
C LYS A 60 -9.36 7.13 12.47
N ASP A 61 -9.54 8.26 11.79
CA ASP A 61 -10.44 8.40 10.64
C ASP A 61 -9.69 8.84 9.37
N VAL A 62 -8.35 8.90 9.41
CA VAL A 62 -7.55 9.26 8.23
C VAL A 62 -7.69 8.17 7.16
N PRO A 63 -8.05 8.52 5.91
CA PRO A 63 -8.30 7.54 4.86
C PRO A 63 -7.04 7.12 4.10
N VAL A 64 -5.90 7.76 4.35
CA VAL A 64 -4.60 7.45 3.75
C VAL A 64 -3.68 6.86 4.80
N LEU A 65 -3.28 5.60 4.60
CA LEU A 65 -2.43 4.87 5.52
C LEU A 65 -1.04 4.73 4.91
N LYS A 66 -0.04 5.37 5.52
CA LYS A 66 1.37 5.27 5.14
C LYS A 66 2.16 4.62 6.27
N PHE A 67 2.79 3.49 5.99
CA PHE A 67 3.57 2.72 6.94
C PHE A 67 4.99 2.57 6.41
N SER A 68 5.95 3.26 7.02
CA SER A 68 7.36 3.21 6.66
C SER A 68 8.21 2.59 7.76
N GLY A 69 8.88 1.49 7.41
CA GLY A 69 9.85 0.80 8.25
C GLY A 69 11.08 1.65 8.57
N PHE A 70 11.41 2.66 7.73
CA PHE A 70 12.49 3.60 8.01
C PHE A 70 12.28 4.43 9.26
N SER A 71 11.03 4.57 9.70
CA SER A 71 10.68 5.26 10.95
C SER A 71 11.06 4.45 12.20
N PHE A 72 11.57 3.21 12.05
CA PHE A 72 11.89 2.29 13.14
C PHE A 72 13.37 1.89 13.10
N HIS A 73 13.89 1.44 14.23
CA HIS A 73 15.26 0.94 14.29
C HIS A 73 15.39 -0.35 13.48
N HIS A 74 16.43 -0.41 12.64
CA HIS A 74 16.71 -1.54 11.74
C HIS A 74 16.72 -2.90 12.45
N ASP A 75 17.18 -2.95 13.70
CA ASP A 75 17.38 -4.21 14.41
C ASP A 75 16.09 -4.75 15.07
N GLU A 76 14.97 -4.04 14.95
CA GLU A 76 13.71 -4.34 15.63
C GLU A 76 12.51 -4.38 14.66
N ASP A 77 12.38 -5.47 13.89
CA ASP A 77 11.17 -5.76 13.09
C ASP A 77 9.88 -5.61 13.92
N SER A 78 9.94 -6.02 15.19
CA SER A 78 8.81 -5.99 16.12
C SER A 78 8.30 -4.57 16.38
N GLY A 79 9.15 -3.54 16.30
CA GLY A 79 8.75 -2.15 16.49
C GLY A 79 7.76 -1.70 15.42
N PHE A 80 8.11 -1.94 14.15
CA PHE A 80 7.25 -1.64 13.00
C PHE A 80 5.95 -2.45 13.06
N VAL A 81 6.06 -3.77 13.23
CA VAL A 81 4.90 -4.68 13.26
C VAL A 81 3.92 -4.32 14.38
N ASN A 82 4.44 -4.04 15.58
CA ASN A 82 3.63 -3.66 16.73
C ASN A 82 2.94 -2.31 16.51
N HIS A 83 3.62 -1.35 15.87
CA HIS A 83 3.01 -0.08 15.50
C HIS A 83 1.85 -0.28 14.51
N VAL A 84 2.08 -0.97 13.39
CA VAL A 84 1.03 -1.24 12.38
C VAL A 84 -0.15 -1.97 13.01
N THR A 85 0.10 -3.05 13.74
CA THR A 85 -0.97 -3.86 14.37
C THR A 85 -1.79 -3.05 15.37
N LYS A 86 -1.14 -2.26 16.24
CA LYS A 86 -1.84 -1.39 17.18
C LYS A 86 -2.58 -0.25 16.49
N PHE A 87 -2.00 0.33 15.45
CA PHE A 87 -2.63 1.38 14.68
C PHE A 87 -3.96 0.90 14.08
N LEU A 88 -3.95 -0.25 13.40
CA LEU A 88 -5.16 -0.86 12.81
C LEU A 88 -6.20 -1.21 13.88
N ALA A 89 -5.76 -1.79 15.02
CA ALA A 89 -6.67 -2.19 16.10
C ALA A 89 -7.35 -1.02 16.83
N LEU A 90 -6.77 0.17 16.79
CA LEU A 90 -7.27 1.36 17.49
C LEU A 90 -8.01 2.35 16.57
N ARG A 91 -8.00 2.10 15.26
CA ARG A 91 -8.70 2.87 14.23
C ARG A 91 -10.21 2.65 14.32
N PHE A 92 -11.01 3.57 13.78
CA PHE A 92 -12.46 3.36 13.73
C PHE A 92 -12.81 2.34 12.64
N ASP A 93 -13.63 1.34 13.00
CA ASP A 93 -14.06 0.28 12.06
C ASP A 93 -14.85 0.83 10.87
N SER A 94 -15.47 2.01 11.00
CA SER A 94 -16.22 2.68 9.93
C SER A 94 -15.37 3.59 9.04
N ALA A 95 -14.10 3.80 9.38
CA ALA A 95 -13.26 4.75 8.66
C ALA A 95 -12.83 4.17 7.31
N ALA A 96 -13.24 4.80 6.21
CA ALA A 96 -12.87 4.33 4.88
C ALA A 96 -11.34 4.33 4.68
N VAL A 97 -10.82 3.42 3.86
CA VAL A 97 -9.41 3.39 3.46
C VAL A 97 -9.34 3.62 1.96
N SER A 98 -8.73 4.72 1.55
CA SER A 98 -8.61 5.17 0.16
C SER A 98 -7.25 4.89 -0.46
N SER A 99 -6.20 4.89 0.38
CA SER A 99 -4.82 4.69 -0.04
C SER A 99 -4.07 3.95 1.04
N VAL A 100 -3.28 2.96 0.63
CA VAL A 100 -2.37 2.22 1.50
C VAL A 100 -0.99 2.23 0.86
N ASP A 101 0.01 2.64 1.64
CA ASP A 101 1.41 2.57 1.28
C ASP A 101 2.16 1.86 2.41
N ILE A 102 2.73 0.70 2.10
CA ILE A 102 3.52 -0.11 3.02
C ILE A 102 4.92 -0.22 2.46
N ASP A 103 5.85 0.31 3.21
CA ASP A 103 7.25 0.34 2.89
C ASP A 103 7.99 -0.31 4.05
N PHE A 104 8.58 -1.48 3.81
CA PHE A 104 9.29 -2.22 4.86
C PHE A 104 10.70 -1.68 5.14
N GLY A 105 11.07 -0.53 4.57
CA GLY A 105 12.33 0.17 4.84
C GLY A 105 13.53 -0.64 4.36
N PHE A 106 14.30 -1.15 5.31
CA PHE A 106 15.47 -1.99 5.06
C PHE A 106 15.12 -3.48 4.87
N GLY A 107 13.83 -3.81 4.82
CA GLY A 107 13.32 -5.18 4.75
C GLY A 107 13.07 -5.78 6.14
N MET A 108 12.40 -6.93 6.16
CA MET A 108 12.15 -7.69 7.39
C MET A 108 13.03 -8.93 7.44
N ARG A 109 13.55 -9.27 8.63
CA ARG A 109 14.28 -10.54 8.82
C ARG A 109 13.37 -11.75 8.68
N ASP A 110 12.14 -11.64 9.20
CA ASP A 110 11.11 -12.67 9.08
C ASP A 110 10.08 -12.29 8.01
N LYS A 111 10.18 -12.92 6.84
CA LYS A 111 9.27 -12.73 5.72
C LYS A 111 7.84 -13.17 6.04
N ASN A 112 7.65 -14.22 6.84
CA ASN A 112 6.31 -14.68 7.19
C ASN A 112 5.56 -13.61 7.99
N THR A 113 6.25 -12.90 8.88
CA THR A 113 5.66 -11.77 9.59
C THR A 113 5.31 -10.63 8.62
N ALA A 114 6.14 -10.35 7.60
CA ALA A 114 5.82 -9.37 6.56
C ALA A 114 4.52 -9.73 5.82
N PHE A 115 4.38 -11.00 5.41
CA PHE A 115 3.20 -11.53 4.73
C PHE A 115 1.95 -11.43 5.60
N GLN A 116 2.05 -11.78 6.88
CA GLN A 116 0.94 -11.63 7.84
C GLN A 116 0.54 -10.17 8.03
N LEU A 117 1.51 -9.25 8.04
CA LEU A 117 1.27 -7.82 8.16
C LEU A 117 0.54 -7.28 6.92
N ILE A 118 0.99 -7.64 5.72
CA ILE A 118 0.31 -7.30 4.46
C ILE A 118 -1.13 -7.80 4.47
N ASP A 119 -1.33 -9.07 4.83
CA ASP A 119 -2.64 -9.71 4.92
C ASP A 119 -3.57 -8.97 5.90
N SER A 120 -3.05 -8.62 7.09
CA SER A 120 -3.77 -7.85 8.11
C SER A 120 -4.19 -6.46 7.61
N VAL A 121 -3.30 -5.74 6.94
CA VAL A 121 -3.59 -4.40 6.39
C VAL A 121 -4.64 -4.49 5.27
N LEU A 122 -4.48 -5.42 4.31
CA LEU A 122 -5.43 -5.62 3.22
C LEU A 122 -6.80 -6.05 3.75
N LYS A 123 -6.83 -6.95 4.73
CA LYS A 123 -8.07 -7.36 5.40
C LYS A 123 -8.76 -6.18 6.09
N HIS A 124 -8.01 -5.35 6.81
CA HIS A 124 -8.56 -4.16 7.49
C HIS A 124 -9.16 -3.17 6.49
N ALA A 125 -8.44 -2.89 5.38
CA ALA A 125 -8.94 -2.01 4.33
C ALA A 125 -10.25 -2.53 3.69
N GLY A 126 -10.39 -3.85 3.56
CA GLY A 126 -11.61 -4.47 3.01
C GLY A 126 -12.76 -4.46 4.02
N ALA A 127 -12.49 -4.76 5.29
CA ALA A 127 -13.50 -4.78 6.34
C ALA A 127 -14.12 -3.40 6.62
N ALA A 128 -13.31 -2.34 6.52
CA ALA A 128 -13.75 -0.96 6.71
C ALA A 128 -14.79 -0.49 5.68
N SER A 129 -14.94 -1.23 4.57
CA SER A 129 -15.62 -0.75 3.37
C SER A 129 -17.13 -1.04 3.30
N ARG A 130 -17.75 -1.73 4.28
CA ARG A 130 -19.23 -1.96 4.40
C ARG A 130 -19.99 -2.19 3.07
N GLY A 131 -19.38 -2.88 2.10
CA GLY A 131 -19.97 -3.19 0.79
C GLY A 131 -19.54 -2.32 -0.40
N SER A 132 -18.62 -1.36 -0.23
CA SER A 132 -17.98 -0.64 -1.35
C SER A 132 -16.52 -0.36 -1.02
N ASN A 133 -15.62 -1.10 -1.69
CA ASN A 133 -14.19 -0.88 -1.57
C ASN A 133 -13.83 0.50 -2.13
N ASN A 134 -13.15 1.31 -1.33
CA ASN A 134 -12.71 2.66 -1.70
C ASN A 134 -11.21 2.72 -1.92
N LEU A 135 -10.51 1.57 -1.92
CA LEU A 135 -9.07 1.54 -2.06
C LEU A 135 -8.70 1.81 -3.52
N HIS A 136 -8.22 3.02 -3.80
CA HIS A 136 -7.83 3.46 -5.14
C HIS A 136 -6.32 3.36 -5.37
N HIS A 137 -5.53 3.46 -4.30
CA HIS A 137 -4.07 3.39 -4.35
C HIS A 137 -3.53 2.34 -3.38
N LEU A 138 -2.71 1.42 -3.91
CA LEU A 138 -1.97 0.46 -3.10
C LEU A 138 -0.51 0.41 -3.53
N SER A 139 0.38 0.67 -2.58
CA SER A 139 1.83 0.54 -2.72
C SER A 139 2.35 -0.42 -1.65
N ILE A 140 3.08 -1.45 -2.07
CA ILE A 140 3.76 -2.37 -1.15
C ILE A 140 5.19 -2.58 -1.67
N ALA A 141 6.17 -2.13 -0.89
CA ALA A 141 7.56 -2.13 -1.29
C ALA A 141 8.48 -2.78 -0.24
N ARG A 142 9.55 -3.44 -0.72
CA ARG A 142 10.69 -3.93 0.07
C ARG A 142 10.37 -4.94 1.17
N PHE A 143 9.30 -5.72 1.05
CA PHE A 143 9.00 -6.82 1.99
C PHE A 143 9.90 -8.06 1.85
N GLY A 144 10.83 -8.03 0.88
CA GLY A 144 11.75 -9.10 0.56
C GLY A 144 11.25 -9.92 -0.63
N THR A 145 12.14 -10.22 -1.57
CA THR A 145 11.82 -11.07 -2.72
C THR A 145 11.68 -12.50 -2.22
N ASP A 146 10.45 -12.99 -2.15
CA ASP A 146 10.16 -14.41 -2.06
C ASP A 146 9.23 -14.74 -3.20
N ASP A 147 9.69 -15.60 -4.11
CA ASP A 147 8.95 -16.02 -5.29
C ASP A 147 7.77 -16.95 -4.92
N SER A 148 7.24 -16.85 -3.69
CA SER A 148 6.17 -17.66 -3.12
C SER A 148 5.00 -16.87 -2.55
N TYR A 149 5.09 -15.53 -2.45
CA TYR A 149 4.02 -14.71 -1.90
C TYR A 149 3.25 -13.94 -2.97
N ASP A 150 2.03 -14.44 -3.23
CA ASP A 150 1.07 -13.90 -4.18
C ASP A 150 0.26 -12.74 -3.59
N VAL A 151 0.82 -11.53 -3.59
CA VAL A 151 0.12 -10.31 -3.10
C VAL A 151 -1.12 -10.03 -3.93
N VAL A 152 -1.03 -10.19 -5.26
CA VAL A 152 -2.14 -9.96 -6.19
C VAL A 152 -3.34 -10.85 -5.86
N GLY A 153 -3.10 -12.12 -5.54
CA GLY A 153 -4.11 -13.06 -5.04
C GLY A 153 -4.78 -12.59 -3.75
N ARG A 154 -4.03 -11.98 -2.82
CA ARG A 154 -4.58 -11.40 -1.58
C ARG A 154 -5.45 -10.17 -1.85
N ILE A 155 -4.98 -9.26 -2.71
CA ILE A 155 -5.75 -8.07 -3.12
C ILE A 155 -7.11 -8.49 -3.68
N ILE A 156 -7.13 -9.53 -4.52
CA ILE A 156 -8.36 -10.08 -5.09
C ILE A 156 -9.23 -10.72 -4.01
N ALA A 157 -8.65 -11.54 -3.12
CA ALA A 157 -9.37 -12.23 -2.06
C ALA A 157 -10.12 -11.26 -1.11
N TYR A 158 -9.59 -10.06 -0.91
CA TYR A 158 -10.22 -9.00 -0.12
C TYR A 158 -11.08 -8.02 -0.96
N GLY A 159 -11.24 -8.27 -2.26
CA GLY A 159 -12.11 -7.49 -3.16
C GLY A 159 -11.54 -6.16 -3.66
N HIS A 160 -10.29 -5.83 -3.33
CA HIS A 160 -9.69 -4.53 -3.65
C HIS A 160 -9.50 -4.28 -5.15
N HIS A 161 -9.46 -5.34 -5.95
CA HIS A 161 -9.32 -5.29 -7.40
C HIS A 161 -10.43 -4.51 -8.13
N GLU A 162 -11.60 -4.34 -7.50
CA GLU A 162 -12.75 -3.65 -8.09
C GLU A 162 -12.61 -2.12 -8.10
N SER A 163 -11.84 -1.55 -7.17
CA SER A 163 -11.72 -0.10 -6.96
C SER A 163 -10.33 0.46 -7.27
N LEU A 164 -9.33 -0.41 -7.45
CA LEU A 164 -7.94 0.00 -7.53
C LEU A 164 -7.61 0.68 -8.86
N GLU A 165 -7.00 1.85 -8.79
CA GLU A 165 -6.55 2.64 -9.93
C GLU A 165 -5.03 2.63 -10.06
N THR A 166 -4.32 2.64 -8.93
CA THR A 166 -2.85 2.59 -8.88
C THR A 166 -2.37 1.41 -8.04
N LEU A 167 -1.52 0.59 -8.64
CA LEU A 167 -0.85 -0.54 -7.97
C LEU A 167 0.66 -0.41 -8.10
N LYS A 168 1.38 -0.41 -6.98
CA LYS A 168 2.83 -0.50 -6.93
C LYS A 168 3.24 -1.70 -6.09
N LEU A 169 3.96 -2.65 -6.67
CA LEU A 169 4.39 -3.85 -5.96
C LEU A 169 5.88 -4.10 -6.19
N ALA A 170 6.60 -4.36 -5.10
CA ALA A 170 7.99 -4.79 -5.15
C ALA A 170 8.19 -6.16 -4.50
N GLY A 171 8.61 -7.17 -5.27
CA GLY A 171 8.97 -8.50 -4.73
C GLY A 171 7.82 -9.48 -4.57
N SER A 172 6.75 -9.39 -5.39
CA SER A 172 5.60 -10.31 -5.36
C SER A 172 5.74 -11.44 -6.38
N GLU A 173 5.23 -12.62 -6.04
CA GLU A 173 4.85 -13.62 -7.03
C GLU A 173 3.53 -13.17 -7.68
N ILE A 174 3.41 -13.26 -9.01
CA ILE A 174 2.22 -12.86 -9.77
C ILE A 174 1.85 -14.00 -10.70
N LYS A 175 0.65 -14.54 -10.50
CA LYS A 175 0.08 -15.53 -11.43
C LYS A 175 -0.36 -14.84 -12.71
N VAL A 176 0.05 -15.37 -13.86
CA VAL A 176 -0.41 -14.88 -15.16
C VAL A 176 -1.96 -14.95 -15.22
N GLY A 177 -2.59 -13.90 -15.75
CA GLY A 177 -4.05 -13.75 -15.82
C GLY A 177 -4.72 -13.30 -14.51
N SER A 178 -4.01 -13.21 -13.38
CA SER A 178 -4.59 -12.69 -12.13
C SER A 178 -4.86 -11.18 -12.18
N LEU A 179 -4.07 -10.44 -12.98
CA LEU A 179 -4.20 -9.00 -13.18
C LEU A 179 -5.43 -8.62 -14.03
N ASP A 180 -5.99 -9.56 -14.81
CA ASP A 180 -7.16 -9.33 -15.69
C ASP A 180 -8.42 -8.88 -14.92
N ARG A 181 -8.46 -9.13 -13.61
CA ARG A 181 -9.55 -8.70 -12.74
C ARG A 181 -9.52 -7.20 -12.42
N PHE A 182 -8.41 -6.51 -12.67
CA PHE A 182 -8.21 -5.10 -12.32
C PHE A 182 -8.70 -4.17 -13.44
N ARG A 183 -10.03 -4.04 -13.59
CA ARG A 183 -10.62 -3.28 -14.70
C ARG A 183 -10.47 -1.75 -14.61
N LEU A 184 -10.21 -1.22 -13.42
CA LEU A 184 -10.06 0.23 -13.19
C LEU A 184 -8.59 0.69 -13.15
N LEU A 185 -7.64 -0.22 -13.25
CA LEU A 185 -6.22 0.08 -13.09
C LEU A 185 -5.71 0.99 -14.22
N THR A 186 -5.15 2.13 -13.85
CA THR A 186 -4.59 3.14 -14.75
C THR A 186 -3.06 3.21 -14.68
N SER A 187 -2.49 2.88 -13.52
CA SER A 187 -1.06 2.95 -13.24
C SER A 187 -0.60 1.66 -12.56
N LEU A 188 0.35 0.96 -13.17
CA LEU A 188 0.95 -0.26 -12.64
C LEU A 188 2.47 -0.14 -12.57
N GLU A 189 3.03 -0.27 -11.37
CA GLU A 189 4.47 -0.33 -11.14
C GLU A 189 4.83 -1.67 -10.50
N LEU A 190 5.69 -2.43 -11.18
CA LEU A 190 6.18 -3.71 -10.73
C LEU A 190 7.71 -3.65 -10.68
N SER A 191 8.28 -4.00 -9.53
CA SER A 191 9.73 -4.11 -9.35
C SER A 191 10.09 -5.45 -8.72
N ASP A 192 11.09 -6.15 -9.23
CA ASP A 192 11.56 -7.43 -8.66
C ASP A 192 10.45 -8.50 -8.50
N CYS A 193 9.37 -8.43 -9.30
CA CYS A 193 8.27 -9.41 -9.22
C CYS A 193 8.58 -10.65 -10.05
N CYS A 194 8.09 -11.82 -9.61
CA CYS A 194 8.21 -13.08 -10.33
C CYS A 194 6.87 -13.49 -10.91
N PHE A 195 6.80 -13.67 -12.23
CA PHE A 195 5.61 -14.18 -12.90
C PHE A 195 5.63 -15.70 -12.96
N CYS A 196 4.55 -16.34 -12.53
CA CYS A 196 4.38 -17.78 -12.57
C CYS A 196 3.11 -18.19 -13.33
N SER A 197 3.15 -19.37 -13.94
CA SER A 197 2.06 -19.96 -14.71
C SER A 197 1.78 -21.32 -14.12
N THR A 198 0.49 -21.66 -14.07
CA THR A 198 0.02 -22.97 -13.65
C THR A 198 -0.06 -23.97 -14.81
N GLU A 199 0.20 -23.53 -16.03
CA GLU A 199 0.11 -24.39 -17.22
C GLU A 199 1.47 -25.05 -17.49
N GLU A 200 1.49 -26.38 -17.35
CA GLU A 200 2.65 -27.22 -17.63
C GLU A 200 3.11 -27.05 -19.08
N GLU A 201 4.42 -26.79 -19.20
CA GLU A 201 5.27 -26.86 -20.39
C GLU A 201 4.62 -27.44 -21.66
N SER A 202 4.28 -26.60 -22.64
CA SER A 202 4.19 -26.99 -24.07
C SER A 202 3.95 -25.80 -24.99
N SER A 203 4.90 -24.86 -25.03
CA SER A 203 5.30 -24.02 -26.19
C SER A 203 5.88 -22.70 -25.69
N SER A 204 6.85 -22.18 -26.44
CA SER A 204 7.33 -20.80 -26.36
C SER A 204 6.15 -19.87 -26.65
N LEU A 205 5.37 -19.56 -25.61
CA LEU A 205 4.21 -18.68 -25.68
C LEU A 205 4.66 -17.28 -25.31
N GLU A 206 4.56 -16.37 -26.27
CA GLU A 206 4.48 -14.94 -25.99
C GLU A 206 3.27 -14.73 -25.07
N LEU A 207 3.53 -14.34 -23.82
CA LEU A 207 2.49 -14.07 -22.83
C LEU A 207 2.51 -12.58 -22.51
N ASP A 208 1.35 -11.97 -22.62
CA ASP A 208 1.13 -10.59 -22.21
C ASP A 208 0.25 -10.56 -20.94
N PRO A 209 0.87 -10.49 -19.75
CA PRO A 209 0.12 -10.42 -18.48
C PRO A 209 -0.64 -9.10 -18.31
N PHE A 210 -0.49 -8.15 -19.23
CA PHE A 210 -1.10 -6.82 -19.18
C PHE A 210 -2.19 -6.62 -20.25
N SER A 211 -2.34 -7.57 -21.16
CA SER A 211 -3.26 -7.49 -22.33
C SER A 211 -4.71 -7.16 -21.97
N ASN A 212 -5.19 -7.60 -20.80
CA ASN A 212 -6.57 -7.45 -20.34
C ASN A 212 -6.77 -6.28 -19.35
N LEU A 213 -5.93 -5.24 -19.43
CA LEU A 213 -6.05 -4.02 -18.61
C LEU A 213 -6.56 -2.82 -19.44
N PRO A 214 -7.89 -2.62 -19.53
CA PRO A 214 -8.48 -1.72 -20.53
C PRO A 214 -8.22 -0.23 -20.28
N ARG A 215 -7.83 0.16 -19.06
CA ARG A 215 -7.59 1.55 -18.65
C ARG A 215 -6.13 1.85 -18.37
N LEU A 216 -5.23 0.87 -18.55
CA LEU A 216 -3.84 1.02 -18.21
C LEU A 216 -3.19 2.06 -19.13
N SER A 217 -2.65 3.10 -18.51
CA SER A 217 -2.03 4.25 -19.19
C SER A 217 -0.54 4.39 -18.85
N TYR A 218 -0.14 3.93 -17.67
CA TYR A 218 1.23 3.94 -17.19
C TYR A 218 1.63 2.54 -16.74
N LEU A 219 2.70 2.02 -17.32
CA LEU A 219 3.28 0.73 -16.95
C LEU A 219 4.77 0.88 -16.71
N LYS A 220 5.20 0.47 -15.52
CA LYS A 220 6.61 0.39 -15.13
C LYS A 220 6.94 -1.02 -14.69
N VAL A 221 7.92 -1.62 -15.34
CA VAL A 221 8.39 -2.97 -15.04
C VAL A 221 9.90 -2.91 -14.88
N ILE A 222 10.37 -3.14 -13.64
CA ILE A 222 11.79 -3.15 -13.29
C ILE A 222 12.16 -4.53 -12.76
N ASP A 223 13.22 -5.14 -13.28
CA ASP A 223 13.86 -6.34 -12.74
C ASP A 223 12.88 -7.51 -12.47
N CYS A 224 11.77 -7.56 -13.22
CA CYS A 224 10.80 -8.63 -13.12
C CYS A 224 11.29 -9.88 -13.86
N ARG A 225 10.99 -11.05 -13.29
CA ARG A 225 11.48 -12.35 -13.74
C ARG A 225 10.31 -13.27 -14.06
N THR A 226 10.57 -14.30 -14.84
CA THR A 226 9.60 -15.37 -15.13
C THR A 226 10.09 -16.68 -14.52
N SER A 227 9.18 -17.51 -14.03
CA SER A 227 9.57 -18.82 -13.48
C SER A 227 10.04 -19.79 -14.58
N SER A 228 9.60 -19.58 -15.83
CA SER A 228 10.02 -20.34 -17.00
C SER A 228 11.11 -19.62 -17.78
N LYS A 229 12.12 -20.38 -18.22
CA LYS A 229 13.25 -19.88 -19.04
C LYS A 229 12.88 -19.59 -20.51
N ASN A 230 11.66 -19.91 -20.91
CA ASN A 230 11.22 -19.82 -22.30
C ASN A 230 10.15 -18.73 -22.51
N TRP A 231 9.97 -17.84 -21.54
CA TRP A 231 9.04 -16.73 -21.69
C TRP A 231 9.74 -15.49 -22.19
N SER A 232 9.13 -14.86 -23.17
CA SER A 232 9.38 -13.48 -23.51
C SER A 232 8.17 -12.65 -23.08
N PHE A 233 8.41 -11.56 -22.36
CA PHE A 233 7.38 -10.56 -22.13
C PHE A 233 7.05 -9.86 -23.44
N VAL A 234 5.79 -9.96 -23.87
CA VAL A 234 5.25 -9.13 -24.94
C VAL A 234 4.25 -8.17 -24.32
N VAL A 235 4.39 -6.87 -24.59
CA VAL A 235 3.39 -5.86 -24.23
C VAL A 235 2.61 -5.54 -25.50
N SER A 236 1.40 -6.08 -25.61
CA SER A 236 0.55 -5.97 -26.79
C SER A 236 -0.18 -4.63 -26.81
N SER A 237 -0.50 -4.17 -28.01
CA SER A 237 -1.21 -2.91 -28.32
C SER A 237 -2.65 -2.79 -27.80
N GLY A 238 -3.11 -3.71 -26.95
CA GLY A 238 -4.47 -3.70 -26.36
C GLY A 238 -4.64 -2.73 -25.20
N THR A 239 -3.53 -2.22 -24.67
CA THR A 239 -3.49 -1.27 -23.55
C THR A 239 -3.39 0.16 -24.10
N GLN A 240 -4.13 1.10 -23.50
CA GLN A 240 -4.07 2.53 -23.85
C GLN A 240 -2.82 3.19 -23.24
N LEU A 241 -1.67 2.50 -23.31
CA LEU A 241 -0.43 2.92 -22.68
C LEU A 241 0.04 4.22 -23.32
N LEU A 242 0.20 5.22 -22.46
CA LEU A 242 0.81 6.50 -22.78
C LEU A 242 2.29 6.51 -22.41
N ASP A 243 2.67 5.76 -21.38
CA ASP A 243 4.03 5.71 -20.86
C ASP A 243 4.39 4.28 -20.39
N LEU A 244 5.58 3.84 -20.82
CA LEU A 244 6.11 2.50 -20.62
C LEU A 244 7.58 2.60 -20.22
N GLU A 245 7.90 2.25 -18.97
CA GLU A 245 9.27 2.15 -18.47
C GLU A 245 9.61 0.67 -18.22
N VAL A 246 10.50 0.11 -19.04
CA VAL A 246 11.01 -1.25 -18.85
C VAL A 246 12.51 -1.19 -18.52
N ARG A 247 12.90 -1.78 -17.39
CA ARG A 247 14.30 -1.97 -17.00
C ARG A 247 14.53 -3.42 -16.61
N VAL A 248 15.59 -4.01 -17.17
CA VAL A 248 15.95 -5.41 -16.91
C VAL A 248 17.42 -5.45 -16.50
N ALA A 249 17.70 -6.04 -15.33
CA ALA A 249 19.06 -6.30 -14.88
C ALA A 249 19.81 -7.17 -15.90
N ARG A 250 21.10 -6.85 -16.11
CA ARG A 250 21.95 -7.44 -17.16
C ARG A 250 22.03 -8.97 -17.13
N ASP A 251 21.75 -9.61 -16.00
CA ASP A 251 21.79 -11.06 -15.85
C ASP A 251 20.52 -11.78 -16.36
N HIS A 252 19.44 -11.05 -16.69
CA HIS A 252 18.13 -11.58 -17.11
C HIS A 252 17.73 -11.23 -18.56
N MET A 253 18.68 -10.77 -19.37
CA MET A 253 18.44 -10.20 -20.71
C MET A 253 17.87 -11.18 -21.76
N LYS A 254 17.67 -12.47 -21.43
CA LYS A 254 17.10 -13.48 -22.35
C LYS A 254 15.57 -13.60 -22.26
N ASP A 255 14.94 -12.99 -21.27
CA ASP A 255 13.52 -13.19 -20.94
C ASP A 255 12.58 -12.10 -21.52
N PHE A 256 13.10 -11.19 -22.35
CA PHE A 256 12.36 -10.06 -22.91
C PHE A 256 12.61 -9.89 -24.41
N ASP A 257 11.59 -10.18 -25.24
CA ASP A 257 11.56 -9.78 -26.64
C ASP A 257 10.58 -8.61 -26.79
N LEU A 258 11.11 -7.40 -26.98
CA LEU A 258 10.30 -6.26 -27.38
C LEU A 258 9.99 -6.41 -28.88
N VAL A 259 8.75 -6.77 -29.23
CA VAL A 259 8.29 -6.74 -30.62
C VAL A 259 8.13 -5.28 -31.03
N ASP A 260 9.21 -4.75 -31.61
CA ASP A 260 9.30 -3.39 -32.14
C ASP A 260 8.37 -3.24 -33.36
N ARG A 261 7.10 -2.95 -33.09
CA ARG A 261 6.15 -2.46 -34.09
C ARG A 261 5.68 -1.06 -33.70
N GLY A 262 6.63 -0.13 -33.76
CA GLY A 262 6.33 1.29 -33.93
C GLY A 262 5.85 2.00 -32.67
N PHE A 263 6.66 2.01 -31.63
CA PHE A 263 6.61 3.11 -30.66
C PHE A 263 7.73 4.09 -31.01
N CYS A 264 7.39 5.07 -31.85
CA CYS A 264 8.19 6.28 -31.96
C CYS A 264 8.12 7.00 -30.60
N ALA A 265 9.13 6.82 -29.76
CA ALA A 265 9.46 7.78 -28.74
C ALA A 265 10.09 8.99 -29.45
N GLU A 266 9.28 10.00 -29.77
CA GLU A 266 9.80 11.32 -30.14
C GLU A 266 9.88 12.22 -28.89
N THR A 267 11.14 12.53 -28.56
CA THR A 267 11.76 13.60 -27.74
C THR A 267 11.55 13.63 -26.25
#